data_AF-A0A5F4W7X7-F1
#
_entry.id   AF-A0A5F4W7X7-F1
#
_cell.length_a   1.000
_cell.length_b   1.000
_cell.length_c   1.000
_cell.angle_alpha   90.00
_cell.angle_beta   90.00
_cell.angle_gamma   90.00
#
_symmetry.space_group_name_H-M   'P 1'
#
loop_
_entity.id
_entity.type
_entity.pdbx_description
1 polymer ?
#
loop_
_entity_poly.entity_id
_entity_poly.type
_entity_poly.pdbx_seq_one_letter_code
_entity_poly.pdbx_strand_id
1 'polypeptide(L)'
;MSALLLLVLRAGRGWRAGVPAAACLQLATSAGTQPRRAMAQYHTEERGEPCSHNYRLFFKNVTGHYISPFHDIPLKVNSKENLFNMIVEIPRWTNAKMEIATEEPLNPIKHYVKDGKLRYVANIFPYKGYIWNYGTLPQEVVTLPDYLTWEDPCQKDKSTNCCGDNDPIDVCEIGSKILSCGEVIQVKILGILALIDEGETDWKLIAINVNDPEASKFHDIDDVKKFKPGYLEATLNWFRLYKVPDGKPENQFAFNGEFRNKAFALEVVKSTHQCWKALLMKKCNGGTINCTNVQVSESPFCCTQEEARSLVESVSSSPNKESNKEEQVWHFLGK
;
A
#
# COMPACT_ATOMS: atom_id res chain seq x y z
N MET A 1 10.20 -29.51 -76.04
CA MET A 1 11.51 -28.93 -75.68
C MET A 1 11.74 -29.35 -74.23
N SER A 2 12.40 -30.47 -73.92
CA SER A 2 13.72 -30.96 -74.38
C SER A 2 14.86 -30.15 -73.73
N ALA A 3 15.86 -30.76 -73.07
CA ALA A 3 15.97 -32.17 -72.69
C ALA A 3 16.89 -32.40 -71.48
N LEU A 4 16.62 -33.53 -70.82
CA LEU A 4 17.51 -34.38 -70.02
C LEU A 4 18.99 -34.38 -70.48
N LEU A 5 19.94 -34.39 -69.54
CA LEU A 5 21.15 -35.20 -69.68
C LEU A 5 21.70 -35.67 -68.31
N LEU A 6 21.87 -36.98 -68.17
CA LEU A 6 22.72 -37.58 -67.13
C LEU A 6 24.15 -37.72 -67.68
N LEU A 7 25.13 -37.78 -66.80
CA LEU A 7 26.14 -38.84 -66.91
C LEU A 7 26.55 -39.35 -65.52
N VAL A 8 27.21 -40.51 -65.51
CA VAL A 8 27.40 -41.38 -64.34
C VAL A 8 28.88 -41.82 -64.30
N LEU A 9 29.27 -42.50 -63.22
CA LEU A 9 30.51 -43.27 -63.01
C LEU A 9 31.72 -42.48 -62.46
N ARG A 10 32.65 -43.09 -61.72
CA ARG A 10 32.58 -44.12 -60.65
C ARG A 10 34.00 -44.27 -60.06
N ALA A 11 34.09 -44.59 -58.77
CA ALA A 11 35.22 -45.27 -58.11
C ALA A 11 36.64 -44.66 -58.20
N GLY A 12 37.19 -44.31 -57.04
CA GLY A 12 38.62 -44.10 -56.81
C GLY A 12 38.92 -44.16 -55.31
N ARG A 13 39.72 -45.14 -54.86
CA ARG A 13 40.15 -45.25 -53.45
C ARG A 13 41.52 -44.58 -53.28
N GLY A 14 41.79 -43.95 -52.13
CA GLY A 14 43.18 -43.87 -51.66
C GLY A 14 43.56 -42.74 -50.71
N TRP A 15 43.62 -43.08 -49.42
CA TRP A 15 44.61 -42.61 -48.43
C TRP A 15 44.42 -41.28 -47.69
N ARG A 16 45.14 -41.19 -46.56
CA ARG A 16 44.96 -40.25 -45.45
C ARG A 16 46.17 -39.30 -45.35
N ALA A 17 45.93 -38.03 -45.07
CA ALA A 17 46.78 -37.19 -44.20
C ALA A 17 46.03 -35.89 -43.83
N GLY A 18 46.36 -35.30 -42.68
CA GLY A 18 45.94 -33.94 -42.30
C GLY A 18 44.57 -33.82 -41.65
N VAL A 19 44.56 -33.53 -40.34
CA VAL A 19 43.38 -32.99 -39.64
C VAL A 19 43.51 -31.46 -39.64
N PRO A 20 42.56 -30.70 -40.24
CA PRO A 20 42.53 -29.25 -40.09
C PRO A 20 41.96 -28.87 -38.72
N ALA A 21 42.52 -27.83 -38.09
CA ALA A 21 42.02 -27.34 -36.81
C ALA A 21 40.66 -26.66 -36.98
N ALA A 22 39.62 -27.20 -36.34
CA ALA A 22 38.31 -26.56 -36.29
C ALA A 22 38.32 -25.45 -35.22
N ALA A 23 38.02 -24.21 -35.62
CA ALA A 23 37.85 -23.10 -34.69
C ALA A 23 36.56 -23.30 -33.87
N CYS A 24 36.70 -23.79 -32.64
CA CYS A 24 35.57 -23.97 -31.74
C CYS A 24 35.11 -22.61 -31.20
N LEU A 25 33.95 -22.14 -31.65
CA LEU A 25 33.32 -20.95 -31.11
C LEU A 25 32.88 -21.24 -29.66
N GLN A 26 33.60 -20.71 -28.68
CA GLN A 26 33.21 -20.84 -27.28
C GLN A 26 31.93 -20.04 -27.03
N LEU A 27 30.79 -20.74 -26.96
CA LEU A 27 29.55 -20.21 -26.41
C LEU A 27 29.79 -19.86 -24.94
N ALA A 28 30.07 -18.59 -24.66
CA ALA A 28 30.15 -18.07 -23.32
C ALA A 28 28.77 -18.19 -22.65
N THR A 29 28.60 -19.22 -21.82
CA THR A 29 27.41 -19.38 -20.98
C THR A 29 27.39 -18.25 -19.96
N SER A 30 26.69 -17.16 -20.27
CA SER A 30 26.40 -16.14 -19.27
C SER A 30 25.62 -16.81 -18.14
N ALA A 31 26.18 -16.79 -16.95
CA ALA A 31 25.49 -17.26 -15.76
C ALA A 31 24.31 -16.31 -15.50
N GLY A 32 23.15 -16.65 -16.04
CA GLY A 32 21.94 -15.85 -15.93
C GLY A 32 21.62 -15.62 -14.47
N THR A 33 21.86 -14.40 -13.98
CA THR A 33 21.56 -14.00 -12.61
C THR A 33 20.06 -14.14 -12.40
N GLN A 34 19.63 -15.24 -11.79
CA GLN A 34 18.25 -15.37 -11.36
C GLN A 34 17.91 -14.15 -10.49
N PRO A 35 16.76 -13.48 -10.72
CA PRO A 35 16.38 -12.35 -9.89
C PRO A 35 16.32 -12.84 -8.45
N ARG A 36 17.23 -12.33 -7.61
CA ARG A 36 17.21 -12.57 -6.16
C ARG A 36 15.82 -12.15 -5.69
N ARG A 37 14.99 -13.14 -5.35
CA ARG A 37 13.67 -12.91 -4.77
C ARG A 37 13.90 -12.22 -3.43
N ALA A 38 13.79 -10.89 -3.43
CA ALA A 38 13.98 -10.09 -2.24
C ALA A 38 13.03 -10.63 -1.16
N MET A 39 13.59 -11.03 -0.02
CA MET A 39 12.76 -11.46 1.09
C MET A 39 11.95 -10.26 1.56
N ALA A 40 10.64 -10.45 1.77
CA ALA A 40 9.81 -9.40 2.32
C ALA A 40 10.35 -9.01 3.69
N GLN A 41 10.48 -7.70 3.96
CA GLN A 41 10.93 -7.22 5.27
C GLN A 41 9.90 -7.49 6.36
N TYR A 42 8.65 -7.71 5.94
CA TYR A 42 7.51 -7.98 6.79
C TYR A 42 6.71 -9.15 6.22
N HIS A 43 6.14 -9.95 7.11
CA HIS A 43 5.28 -11.08 6.82
C HIS A 43 3.95 -10.86 7.54
N THR A 44 2.89 -11.51 7.06
CA THR A 44 1.57 -11.43 7.70
C THR A 44 1.07 -12.80 8.16
N GLU A 45 0.14 -12.80 9.12
CA GLU A 45 -0.53 -14.01 9.60
C GLU A 45 -2.04 -13.78 9.69
N GLU A 46 -2.80 -14.63 9.00
CA GLU A 46 -4.26 -14.66 9.05
C GLU A 46 -4.75 -15.34 10.34
N ARG A 47 -5.66 -14.68 11.06
CA ARG A 47 -6.45 -15.21 12.17
C ARG A 47 -7.93 -14.91 11.94
N GLY A 48 -8.81 -15.63 12.62
CA GLY A 48 -10.24 -15.65 12.30
C GLY A 48 -10.56 -16.40 11.01
N GLU A 49 -11.74 -16.13 10.46
CA GLU A 49 -12.26 -16.63 9.19
C GLU A 49 -12.33 -15.50 8.16
N PRO A 50 -11.73 -15.64 6.96
CA PRO A 50 -11.75 -14.60 5.92
C PRO A 50 -13.17 -14.13 5.57
N CYS A 51 -13.32 -12.83 5.27
CA CYS A 51 -14.62 -12.20 5.00
C CYS A 51 -15.64 -12.41 6.14
N SER A 52 -15.19 -12.29 7.40
CA SER A 52 -16.03 -12.30 8.61
C SER A 52 -15.57 -11.23 9.62
N HIS A 53 -16.40 -10.95 10.63
CA HIS A 53 -16.12 -9.96 11.68
C HIS A 53 -14.90 -10.31 12.56
N ASN A 54 -14.50 -11.59 12.64
CA ASN A 54 -13.36 -12.03 13.43
C ASN A 54 -12.04 -12.12 12.64
N TYR A 55 -12.06 -11.87 11.32
CA TYR A 55 -10.85 -11.87 10.50
C TYR A 55 -9.86 -10.81 10.98
N ARG A 56 -8.60 -11.20 11.17
CA ARG A 56 -7.47 -10.33 11.54
C ARG A 56 -6.23 -10.73 10.79
N LEU A 57 -5.52 -9.75 10.24
CA LEU A 57 -4.23 -9.93 9.57
C LEU A 57 -3.15 -9.24 10.41
N PHE A 58 -2.44 -10.04 11.21
CA PHE A 58 -1.34 -9.59 12.07
C PHE A 58 -0.03 -9.50 11.29
N PHE A 59 0.91 -8.70 11.80
CA PHE A 59 2.21 -8.47 11.16
C PHE A 59 3.37 -9.08 11.93
N LYS A 60 4.40 -9.50 11.19
CA LYS A 60 5.68 -10.01 11.68
C LYS A 60 6.82 -9.34 10.93
N ASN A 61 7.94 -9.11 11.61
CA ASN A 61 9.18 -8.63 10.98
C ASN A 61 9.99 -9.79 10.35
N VAL A 62 11.21 -9.50 9.85
CA VAL A 62 12.13 -10.51 9.29
C VAL A 62 12.56 -11.63 10.25
N THR A 63 12.45 -11.46 11.57
CA THR A 63 12.79 -12.50 12.56
C THR A 63 11.58 -13.30 13.01
N GLY A 64 10.40 -13.10 12.41
CA GLY A 64 9.16 -13.77 12.79
C GLY A 64 8.53 -13.27 14.10
N HIS A 65 9.07 -12.20 14.66
CA HIS A 65 8.54 -11.51 15.83
C HIS A 65 7.31 -10.69 15.45
N TYR A 66 6.27 -10.70 16.30
CA TYR A 66 5.06 -9.90 16.10
C TYR A 66 5.36 -8.41 16.30
N ILE A 67 4.65 -7.59 15.53
CA ILE A 67 4.79 -6.14 15.51
C ILE A 67 3.42 -5.48 15.26
N SER A 68 3.23 -4.26 15.75
CA SER A 68 2.15 -3.39 15.29
C SER A 68 2.50 -2.80 13.92
N PRO A 69 1.64 -2.90 12.89
CA PRO A 69 1.86 -2.17 11.64
C PRO A 69 1.78 -0.66 11.86
N PHE A 70 1.02 -0.20 12.85
CA PHE A 70 0.80 1.21 13.15
C PHE A 70 1.96 1.87 13.90
N HIS A 71 2.62 1.13 14.81
CA HIS A 71 3.62 1.67 15.74
C HIS A 71 5.04 1.11 15.60
N ASP A 72 5.25 -0.05 14.98
CA ASP A 72 6.59 -0.68 14.93
C ASP A 72 7.22 -0.64 13.52
N ILE A 73 6.44 -0.42 12.47
CA ILE A 73 6.98 -0.23 11.10
C ILE A 73 7.44 1.23 10.94
N PRO A 74 8.69 1.51 10.53
CA PRO A 74 9.16 2.88 10.39
C PRO A 74 8.58 3.55 9.15
N LEU A 75 7.97 4.73 9.32
CA LEU A 75 7.55 5.68 8.29
C LEU A 75 8.60 5.83 7.17
N LYS A 76 9.87 6.11 7.51
CA LYS A 76 10.96 6.26 6.52
C LYS A 76 11.87 5.04 6.41
N VAL A 77 12.32 4.79 5.18
CA VAL A 77 13.33 3.76 4.86
C VAL A 77 14.75 4.26 5.15
N ASN A 78 15.00 5.55 4.95
CA ASN A 78 16.31 6.19 5.03
C ASN A 78 16.11 7.69 5.34
N SER A 79 16.88 8.25 6.27
CA SER A 79 16.78 9.68 6.63
C SER A 79 17.25 10.63 5.51
N LYS A 80 18.06 10.14 4.55
CA LYS A 80 18.61 10.92 3.44
C LYS A 80 17.70 11.00 2.21
N GLU A 81 16.68 10.15 2.13
CA GLU A 81 15.81 10.04 0.95
C GLU A 81 14.34 10.20 1.37
N ASN A 82 13.52 10.79 0.51
CA ASN A 82 12.07 10.89 0.75
C ASN A 82 11.36 9.63 0.24
N LEU A 83 11.78 8.50 0.79
CA LEU A 83 11.18 7.18 0.61
C LEU A 83 10.49 6.76 1.90
N PHE A 84 9.22 6.38 1.77
CA PHE A 84 8.34 6.04 2.88
C PHE A 84 7.91 4.59 2.76
N ASN A 85 7.74 3.88 3.89
CA ASN A 85 6.98 2.65 3.88
C ASN A 85 5.49 2.99 3.81
N MET A 86 4.73 2.19 3.06
CA MET A 86 3.26 2.21 3.02
C MET A 86 2.79 0.78 3.29
N ILE A 87 1.77 0.65 4.12
CA ILE A 87 1.03 -0.60 4.32
C ILE A 87 -0.16 -0.59 3.36
N VAL A 88 -0.23 -1.57 2.47
CA VAL A 88 -1.40 -1.76 1.62
C VAL A 88 -2.49 -2.45 2.42
N GLU A 89 -3.67 -1.85 2.48
CA GLU A 89 -4.85 -2.41 3.13
C GLU A 89 -5.80 -3.00 2.08
N ILE A 90 -6.07 -2.24 1.02
CA ILE A 90 -7.07 -2.56 0.00
C ILE A 90 -6.39 -2.65 -1.38
N PRO A 91 -6.25 -3.86 -1.95
CA PRO A 91 -5.76 -4.05 -3.32
C PRO A 91 -6.58 -3.32 -4.38
N ARG A 92 -5.93 -2.82 -5.43
CA ARG A 92 -6.67 -2.15 -6.52
C ARG A 92 -7.74 -3.05 -7.15
N TRP A 93 -8.89 -2.45 -7.40
CA TRP A 93 -10.10 -3.06 -7.96
C TRP A 93 -10.79 -4.10 -7.05
N THR A 94 -10.52 -4.10 -5.76
CA THR A 94 -11.35 -4.78 -4.74
C THR A 94 -12.27 -3.79 -4.03
N ASN A 95 -13.24 -4.33 -3.30
CA ASN A 95 -14.38 -3.58 -2.77
C ASN A 95 -14.46 -3.60 -1.23
N ALA A 96 -13.92 -4.61 -0.55
CA ALA A 96 -13.91 -4.66 0.92
C ALA A 96 -13.14 -3.47 1.55
N LYS A 97 -13.76 -2.71 2.48
CA LYS A 97 -13.00 -1.76 3.31
C LYS A 97 -12.21 -2.53 4.36
N MET A 98 -10.96 -2.80 4.03
CA MET A 98 -9.95 -3.26 4.99
C MET A 98 -9.26 -2.05 5.61
N GLU A 99 -8.84 -2.16 6.88
CA GLU A 99 -8.23 -1.07 7.65
C GLU A 99 -7.35 -1.62 8.78
N ILE A 100 -6.32 -0.90 9.20
CA ILE A 100 -5.63 -1.09 10.48
C ILE A 100 -6.61 -0.87 11.63
N ALA A 101 -6.72 -1.85 12.52
CA ALA A 101 -7.56 -1.74 13.71
C ALA A 101 -6.90 -0.86 14.79
N THR A 102 -7.03 0.46 14.66
CA THR A 102 -6.43 1.46 15.58
C THR A 102 -6.79 1.23 17.06
N GLU A 103 -7.98 0.71 17.36
CA GLU A 103 -8.44 0.39 18.73
C GLU A 103 -8.03 -1.00 19.27
N GLU A 104 -7.38 -1.86 18.46
CA GLU A 104 -7.09 -3.26 18.84
C GLU A 104 -5.59 -3.53 19.10
N PRO A 105 -5.23 -4.42 20.04
CA PRO A 105 -3.82 -4.71 20.36
C PRO A 105 -3.03 -5.19 19.14
N LEU A 106 -1.84 -4.64 18.94
CA LEU A 106 -0.98 -4.87 17.76
C LEU A 106 -1.61 -4.45 16.42
N ASN A 107 -2.72 -3.71 16.45
CA ASN A 107 -3.40 -3.03 15.34
C ASN A 107 -3.47 -3.86 14.02
N PRO A 108 -3.92 -5.13 14.06
CA PRO A 108 -4.06 -5.96 12.87
C PRO A 108 -4.96 -5.31 11.81
N ILE A 109 -4.75 -5.64 10.53
CA ILE A 109 -5.74 -5.26 9.52
C ILE A 109 -7.01 -6.10 9.72
N LYS A 110 -8.17 -5.44 9.74
CA LYS A 110 -9.51 -6.05 9.82
C LYS A 110 -10.42 -5.55 8.70
N HIS A 111 -11.60 -6.14 8.58
CA HIS A 111 -12.68 -5.63 7.75
C HIS A 111 -13.51 -4.63 8.55
N TYR A 112 -13.70 -3.40 8.06
CA TYR A 112 -14.58 -2.40 8.69
C TYR A 112 -16.01 -2.92 8.80
N VAL A 113 -16.57 -2.81 10.00
CA VAL A 113 -17.96 -3.19 10.30
C VAL A 113 -18.81 -1.94 10.44
N LYS A 114 -19.83 -1.80 9.58
CA LYS A 114 -20.83 -0.73 9.62
C LYS A 114 -22.20 -1.33 9.89
N ASP A 115 -22.93 -0.82 10.89
CA ASP A 115 -24.28 -1.28 11.24
C ASP A 115 -24.38 -2.81 11.44
N GLY A 116 -23.34 -3.41 12.03
CA GLY A 116 -23.22 -4.86 12.25
C GLY A 116 -22.88 -5.69 11.00
N LYS A 117 -22.61 -5.08 9.85
CA LYS A 117 -22.27 -5.74 8.58
C LYS A 117 -20.88 -5.37 8.09
N LEU A 118 -20.25 -6.27 7.34
CA LEU A 118 -18.98 -5.99 6.66
C LEU A 118 -19.20 -4.96 5.56
N ARG A 119 -18.38 -3.90 5.50
CA ARG A 119 -18.55 -2.83 4.50
C ARG A 119 -17.80 -3.13 3.22
N TYR A 120 -18.52 -3.02 2.10
CA TYR A 120 -17.95 -3.05 0.75
C TYR A 120 -18.27 -1.71 0.09
N VAL A 121 -17.27 -1.07 -0.52
CA VAL A 121 -17.45 0.16 -1.30
C VAL A 121 -18.04 -0.20 -2.67
N ALA A 122 -19.06 0.54 -3.07
CA ALA A 122 -19.78 0.34 -4.32
C ALA A 122 -18.91 0.55 -5.57
N ASN A 123 -19.22 -0.15 -6.66
CA ASN A 123 -18.69 0.22 -7.98
C ASN A 123 -19.53 1.39 -8.52
N ILE A 124 -18.92 2.56 -8.68
CA ILE A 124 -19.59 3.75 -9.22
C ILE A 124 -19.07 3.95 -10.64
N PHE A 125 -19.92 3.82 -11.64
CA PHE A 125 -19.50 3.81 -13.05
C PHE A 125 -18.68 5.07 -13.40
N PRO A 126 -17.46 4.95 -13.97
CA PRO A 126 -16.82 3.75 -14.55
C PRO A 126 -15.83 3.00 -13.61
N TYR A 127 -15.79 3.32 -12.32
CA TYR A 127 -14.82 2.84 -11.34
C TYR A 127 -15.23 1.52 -10.68
N LYS A 128 -14.41 0.47 -10.83
CA LYS A 128 -14.55 -0.78 -10.06
C LYS A 128 -13.79 -0.67 -8.73
N GLY A 129 -14.49 -0.73 -7.61
CA GLY A 129 -13.92 -0.68 -6.27
C GLY A 129 -12.95 0.50 -6.06
N TYR A 130 -11.90 0.29 -5.28
CA TYR A 130 -10.80 1.25 -5.14
C TYR A 130 -9.94 1.27 -6.42
N ILE A 131 -9.63 2.47 -6.95
CA ILE A 131 -8.90 2.63 -8.23
C ILE A 131 -7.38 2.86 -8.08
N TRP A 132 -6.88 2.69 -6.86
CA TRP A 132 -5.45 2.63 -6.45
C TRP A 132 -5.22 1.34 -5.68
N ASN A 133 -3.95 0.99 -5.41
CA ASN A 133 -3.70 0.22 -4.19
C ASN A 133 -3.80 1.23 -3.03
N TYR A 134 -4.60 0.92 -2.03
CA TYR A 134 -4.95 1.86 -0.97
C TYR A 134 -4.49 1.35 0.40
N GLY A 135 -4.21 2.26 1.31
CA GLY A 135 -3.78 2.00 2.67
C GLY A 135 -3.03 3.22 3.21
N THR A 136 -2.15 3.04 4.19
CA THR A 136 -1.62 4.16 4.99
C THR A 136 -0.09 4.17 5.14
N LEU A 137 0.45 5.29 5.61
CA LEU A 137 1.82 5.39 6.13
C LEU A 137 1.87 5.00 7.63
N PRO A 138 2.77 4.08 8.04
CA PRO A 138 3.03 3.79 9.45
C PRO A 138 3.82 4.92 10.10
N GLN A 139 3.96 4.88 11.42
CA GLN A 139 4.37 6.04 12.22
C GLN A 139 5.66 5.72 13.01
N GLU A 140 6.63 6.66 13.07
CA GLU A 140 8.06 6.38 13.35
C GLU A 140 8.67 7.23 14.47
N VAL A 141 9.52 6.63 15.33
CA VAL A 141 10.40 7.39 16.23
C VAL A 141 11.64 7.94 15.49
N VAL A 142 11.46 9.03 14.74
CA VAL A 142 12.60 9.90 14.38
C VAL A 142 12.98 10.71 15.61
N THR A 143 14.17 10.48 16.17
CA THR A 143 14.72 11.20 17.34
C THR A 143 15.28 12.58 16.95
N LEU A 144 14.41 13.48 16.47
CA LEU A 144 14.65 14.92 16.33
C LEU A 144 13.37 15.71 16.72
N PRO A 145 13.50 16.94 17.26
CA PRO A 145 12.41 17.61 17.96
C PRO A 145 11.29 18.21 17.07
N ASP A 146 10.15 18.42 17.74
CA ASP A 146 9.01 19.33 17.43
C ASP A 146 8.01 19.02 16.28
N TYR A 147 6.72 19.20 16.61
CA TYR A 147 5.45 19.09 15.82
C TYR A 147 4.71 17.73 15.90
N LEU A 148 3.84 17.36 14.93
CA LEU A 148 2.61 16.54 15.18
C LEU A 148 2.36 15.41 14.14
N THR A 149 1.56 14.36 14.44
CA THR A 149 1.15 13.07 13.75
C THR A 149 -0.26 12.71 14.16
N TRP A 150 -0.86 11.81 13.38
CA TRP A 150 -2.23 11.37 13.57
C TRP A 150 -3.15 12.56 13.28
N GLU A 151 -4.26 12.27 12.64
CA GLU A 151 -5.28 13.25 12.32
C GLU A 151 -6.00 13.59 13.64
N ASP A 152 -5.32 14.30 14.54
CA ASP A 152 -5.73 14.53 15.93
C ASP A 152 -7.13 15.18 15.96
N PRO A 153 -8.17 14.50 16.50
CA PRO A 153 -9.54 15.02 16.52
C PRO A 153 -9.70 16.21 17.48
N CYS A 154 -8.71 16.48 18.34
CA CYS A 154 -8.61 17.67 19.16
C CYS A 154 -7.89 18.84 18.45
N GLN A 155 -7.19 18.58 17.33
CA GLN A 155 -6.52 19.61 16.55
C GLN A 155 -7.31 20.00 15.30
N LYS A 156 -7.54 21.30 15.17
CA LYS A 156 -8.13 21.89 13.97
C LYS A 156 -7.06 22.19 12.92
N ASP A 157 -7.13 21.58 11.75
CA ASP A 157 -6.24 21.92 10.63
C ASP A 157 -6.56 23.31 10.06
N LYS A 158 -5.52 23.98 9.55
CA LYS A 158 -5.56 25.35 9.02
C LYS A 158 -6.00 25.42 7.55
N SER A 159 -5.96 24.31 6.83
CA SER A 159 -6.31 24.19 5.41
C SER A 159 -7.77 23.84 5.22
N THR A 160 -8.27 22.85 5.98
CA THR A 160 -9.67 22.41 5.96
C THR A 160 -10.57 23.24 6.87
N ASN A 161 -10.02 23.77 7.97
CA ASN A 161 -10.80 24.32 9.08
C ASN A 161 -11.77 23.26 9.68
N CYS A 162 -11.33 21.99 9.72
CA CYS A 162 -11.95 20.84 10.38
C CYS A 162 -10.98 20.23 11.42
N CYS A 163 -11.46 19.37 12.32
CA CYS A 163 -10.58 18.50 13.11
C CYS A 163 -10.04 17.34 12.25
N GLY A 164 -9.06 16.55 12.72
CA GLY A 164 -8.69 15.30 12.05
C GLY A 164 -9.68 14.14 12.30
N ASP A 165 -9.64 13.12 11.45
CA ASP A 165 -10.49 11.92 11.47
C ASP A 165 -10.08 10.82 12.49
N ASN A 166 -9.08 11.11 13.34
CA ASN A 166 -8.50 10.21 14.33
C ASN A 166 -7.69 9.02 13.77
N ASP A 167 -7.47 8.92 12.46
CA ASP A 167 -6.89 7.72 11.83
C ASP A 167 -5.43 7.94 11.29
N PRO A 168 -4.81 6.90 10.69
CA PRO A 168 -3.51 6.96 10.05
C PRO A 168 -3.57 7.63 8.65
N ILE A 169 -2.69 8.59 8.34
CA ILE A 169 -2.75 9.35 7.05
C ILE A 169 -2.76 8.45 5.80
N ASP A 170 -3.76 8.69 4.95
CA ASP A 170 -4.14 7.80 3.86
C ASP A 170 -3.30 7.96 2.58
N VAL A 171 -3.17 6.88 1.80
CA VAL A 171 -2.29 6.78 0.63
C VAL A 171 -2.95 6.06 -0.54
N CYS A 172 -3.02 6.77 -1.67
CA CYS A 172 -3.39 6.26 -2.98
C CYS A 172 -2.12 5.95 -3.79
N GLU A 173 -1.80 4.65 -3.95
CA GLU A 173 -0.65 4.20 -4.73
C GLU A 173 -1.02 3.91 -6.19
N ILE A 174 -0.36 4.63 -7.11
CA ILE A 174 -0.78 4.78 -8.52
C ILE A 174 -0.04 3.85 -9.50
N GLY A 175 0.76 2.91 -8.99
CA GLY A 175 1.61 2.00 -9.75
C GLY A 175 0.86 0.95 -10.56
N SER A 176 1.57 0.33 -11.51
CA SER A 176 1.04 -0.67 -12.44
C SER A 176 0.66 -1.99 -11.75
N LYS A 177 1.45 -2.45 -10.77
CA LYS A 177 1.18 -3.68 -10.00
C LYS A 177 -0.10 -3.55 -9.16
N ILE A 178 -0.87 -4.63 -9.05
CA ILE A 178 -1.86 -4.79 -7.96
C ILE A 178 -1.15 -5.43 -6.78
N LEU A 179 -1.24 -4.80 -5.61
CA LEU A 179 -0.55 -5.20 -4.38
C LEU A 179 -1.46 -6.04 -3.48
N SER A 180 -0.89 -6.79 -2.55
CA SER A 180 -1.68 -7.61 -1.60
C SER A 180 -2.07 -6.82 -0.35
N CYS A 181 -3.20 -7.17 0.28
CA CYS A 181 -3.51 -6.72 1.64
C CYS A 181 -2.40 -7.15 2.60
N GLY A 182 -1.90 -6.22 3.41
CA GLY A 182 -0.74 -6.38 4.28
C GLY A 182 0.62 -6.36 3.58
N GLU A 183 0.69 -6.06 2.28
CA GLU A 183 1.97 -5.85 1.60
C GLU A 183 2.58 -4.50 2.05
N VAL A 184 3.73 -4.55 2.72
CA VAL A 184 4.49 -3.35 3.11
C VAL A 184 5.46 -3.01 1.97
N ILE A 185 5.25 -1.86 1.34
CA ILE A 185 6.03 -1.41 0.17
C ILE A 185 6.71 -0.07 0.42
N GLN A 186 7.69 0.26 -0.41
CA GLN A 186 8.38 1.54 -0.37
C GLN A 186 7.83 2.46 -1.47
N VAL A 187 7.42 3.67 -1.10
CA VAL A 187 6.77 4.65 -1.99
C VAL A 187 7.49 6.00 -2.02
N LYS A 188 7.35 6.69 -3.16
CA LYS A 188 7.60 8.13 -3.28
C LYS A 188 6.27 8.87 -3.22
N ILE A 189 6.16 9.82 -2.30
CA ILE A 189 5.07 10.80 -2.29
C ILE A 189 5.26 11.76 -3.48
N LEU A 190 4.14 12.10 -4.14
CA LEU A 190 4.06 12.96 -5.32
C LEU A 190 3.18 14.20 -5.06
N GLY A 191 2.15 14.08 -4.24
CA GLY A 191 1.24 15.16 -3.88
C GLY A 191 0.19 14.70 -2.88
N ILE A 192 -0.83 15.52 -2.64
CA ILE A 192 -1.87 15.25 -1.63
C ILE A 192 -3.19 15.94 -1.97
N LEU A 193 -4.31 15.36 -1.56
CA LEU A 193 -5.66 15.90 -1.69
C LEU A 193 -6.27 16.09 -0.29
N ALA A 194 -6.93 17.23 -0.07
CA ALA A 194 -7.63 17.54 1.16
C ALA A 194 -9.11 17.14 1.04
N LEU A 195 -9.47 15.93 1.46
CA LEU A 195 -10.87 15.53 1.59
C LEU A 195 -11.42 16.16 2.88
N ILE A 196 -12.72 16.50 2.86
CA ILE A 196 -13.50 16.81 4.03
C ILE A 196 -14.59 15.73 4.10
N ASP A 197 -14.36 14.70 4.91
CA ASP A 197 -15.25 13.55 5.01
C ASP A 197 -16.17 13.72 6.23
N GLU A 198 -17.48 13.83 5.99
CA GLU A 198 -18.55 14.04 6.98
C GLU A 198 -18.39 15.21 8.01
N GLY A 199 -17.32 16.00 7.91
CA GLY A 199 -16.99 17.12 8.79
C GLY A 199 -15.55 17.11 9.31
N GLU A 200 -14.82 16.02 9.07
CA GLU A 200 -13.44 15.79 9.50
C GLU A 200 -12.45 16.02 8.35
N THR A 201 -11.19 16.26 8.70
CA THR A 201 -10.05 16.38 7.79
C THR A 201 -9.56 14.99 7.47
N ASP A 202 -9.38 14.74 6.18
CA ASP A 202 -8.95 13.45 5.68
C ASP A 202 -7.93 13.68 4.55
N TRP A 203 -6.64 13.46 4.82
CA TRP A 203 -5.56 13.72 3.87
C TRP A 203 -5.23 12.51 3.00
N LYS A 204 -5.67 12.53 1.73
CA LYS A 204 -5.34 11.48 0.74
C LYS A 204 -4.03 11.78 0.00
N LEU A 205 -2.93 11.14 0.39
CA LEU A 205 -1.64 11.23 -0.30
C LEU A 205 -1.68 10.54 -1.67
N ILE A 206 -1.00 11.12 -2.66
CA ILE A 206 -0.75 10.51 -3.96
C ILE A 206 0.70 10.04 -3.99
N ALA A 207 0.90 8.73 -4.18
CA ALA A 207 2.22 8.10 -4.11
C ALA A 207 2.42 7.03 -5.20
N ILE A 208 3.67 6.62 -5.43
CA ILE A 208 4.02 5.51 -6.33
C ILE A 208 5.10 4.62 -5.73
N ASN A 209 4.96 3.30 -5.88
CA ASN A 209 5.95 2.31 -5.47
C ASN A 209 7.30 2.57 -6.16
N VAL A 210 8.40 2.56 -5.41
CA VAL A 210 9.76 2.79 -5.94
C VAL A 210 10.19 1.76 -6.99
N ASN A 211 9.58 0.57 -6.95
CA ASN A 211 9.87 -0.55 -7.83
C ASN A 211 8.93 -0.60 -9.06
N ASP A 212 8.03 0.36 -9.23
CA ASP A 212 7.21 0.43 -10.44
C ASP A 212 8.08 0.76 -11.67
N PRO A 213 7.90 0.11 -12.84
CA PRO A 213 8.72 0.36 -14.02
C PRO A 213 8.69 1.82 -14.53
N GLU A 214 7.64 2.58 -14.20
CA GLU A 214 7.50 3.99 -14.54
C GLU A 214 7.86 4.94 -13.38
N ALA A 215 8.23 4.43 -12.20
CA ALA A 215 8.49 5.24 -11.01
C ALA A 215 9.49 6.38 -11.29
N SER A 216 10.50 6.15 -12.13
CA SER A 216 11.51 7.14 -12.54
C SER A 216 10.97 8.33 -13.36
N LYS A 217 9.69 8.32 -13.76
CA LYS A 217 9.01 9.43 -14.44
C LYS A 217 8.29 10.39 -13.49
N PHE A 218 8.00 9.94 -12.26
CA PHE A 218 7.15 10.68 -11.32
C PHE A 218 7.97 11.26 -10.16
N HIS A 219 8.07 12.58 -10.10
CA HIS A 219 8.81 13.30 -9.07
C HIS A 219 7.90 14.21 -8.23
N ASP A 220 6.88 14.81 -8.83
CA ASP A 220 5.85 15.67 -8.20
C ASP A 220 4.46 15.42 -8.84
N ILE A 221 3.41 16.11 -8.37
CA ILE A 221 2.01 15.88 -8.74
C ILE A 221 1.71 16.20 -10.22
N ASP A 222 2.45 17.13 -10.82
CA ASP A 222 2.28 17.51 -12.23
C ASP A 222 2.78 16.41 -13.20
N ASP A 223 3.71 15.54 -12.77
CA ASP A 223 4.05 14.34 -13.53
C ASP A 223 2.87 13.36 -13.60
N VAL A 224 2.02 13.31 -12.56
CA VAL A 224 0.79 12.50 -12.58
C VAL A 224 -0.18 13.02 -13.63
N LYS A 225 -0.43 14.34 -13.66
CA LYS A 225 -1.26 14.99 -14.69
C LYS A 225 -0.74 14.72 -16.11
N LYS A 226 0.58 14.78 -16.28
CA LYS A 226 1.29 14.63 -17.56
C LYS A 226 1.33 13.20 -18.10
N PHE A 227 1.61 12.21 -17.26
CA PHE A 227 1.80 10.81 -17.67
C PHE A 227 0.58 9.91 -17.40
N LYS A 228 -0.36 10.33 -16.55
CA LYS A 228 -1.65 9.66 -16.29
C LYS A 228 -2.80 10.69 -16.42
N PRO A 229 -3.04 11.27 -17.61
CA PRO A 229 -4.08 12.28 -17.82
C PRO A 229 -5.48 11.72 -17.48
N GLY A 230 -6.30 12.52 -16.78
CA GLY A 230 -7.62 12.10 -16.30
C GLY A 230 -7.61 11.32 -14.98
N TYR A 231 -6.43 10.96 -14.45
CA TYR A 231 -6.33 10.09 -13.26
C TYR A 231 -6.57 10.83 -11.95
N LEU A 232 -6.09 12.08 -11.81
CA LEU A 232 -6.38 12.92 -10.63
C LEU A 232 -7.83 13.38 -10.63
N GLU A 233 -8.40 13.65 -11.80
CA GLU A 233 -9.81 13.95 -12.00
C GLU A 233 -10.69 12.75 -11.61
N ALA A 234 -10.26 11.52 -11.93
CA ALA A 234 -10.89 10.30 -11.45
C ALA A 234 -10.77 10.14 -9.93
N THR A 235 -9.62 10.46 -9.33
CA THR A 235 -9.45 10.49 -7.86
C THR A 235 -10.42 11.45 -7.18
N LEU A 236 -10.50 12.68 -7.65
CA LEU A 236 -11.40 13.70 -7.10
C LEU A 236 -12.88 13.27 -7.21
N ASN A 237 -13.28 12.69 -8.34
CA ASN A 237 -14.65 12.21 -8.55
C ASN A 237 -14.97 10.97 -7.72
N TRP A 238 -14.02 10.04 -7.52
CA TRP A 238 -14.21 8.85 -6.69
C TRP A 238 -14.45 9.26 -5.23
N PHE A 239 -13.57 10.07 -4.63
CA PHE A 239 -13.74 10.51 -3.24
C PHE A 239 -14.95 11.41 -3.02
N ARG A 240 -15.40 12.17 -4.03
CA ARG A 240 -16.65 12.93 -3.96
C ARG A 240 -17.87 12.02 -3.83
N LEU A 241 -17.86 10.88 -4.54
CA LEU A 241 -19.05 10.07 -4.80
C LEU A 241 -19.13 8.76 -4.01
N TYR A 242 -18.03 8.24 -3.45
CA TYR A 242 -17.97 6.86 -2.91
C TYR A 242 -18.99 6.53 -1.82
N LYS A 243 -19.45 7.53 -1.04
CA LYS A 243 -20.52 7.38 -0.02
C LYS A 243 -21.93 7.68 -0.54
N VAL A 244 -22.13 8.17 -1.76
CA VAL A 244 -23.47 8.46 -2.30
C VAL A 244 -24.34 7.18 -2.41
N PRO A 245 -23.81 6.01 -2.82
CA PRO A 245 -24.52 4.73 -2.71
C PRO A 245 -24.88 4.31 -1.28
N ASP A 246 -24.14 4.75 -0.26
CA ASP A 246 -24.46 4.57 1.17
C ASP A 246 -25.57 5.53 1.66
N GLY A 247 -26.15 6.36 0.78
CA GLY A 247 -27.17 7.36 1.12
C GLY A 247 -26.62 8.63 1.77
N LYS A 248 -25.30 8.87 1.72
CA LYS A 248 -24.65 10.09 2.21
C LYS A 248 -24.63 11.18 1.12
N PRO A 249 -24.45 12.47 1.48
CA PRO A 249 -24.17 13.53 0.50
C PRO A 249 -22.83 13.32 -0.22
N GLU A 250 -22.57 14.14 -1.25
CA GLU A 250 -21.24 14.24 -1.85
C GLU A 250 -20.24 14.86 -0.88
N ASN A 251 -19.06 14.25 -0.78
CA ASN A 251 -17.97 14.78 0.06
C ASN A 251 -17.37 16.06 -0.52
N GLN A 252 -16.88 16.91 0.38
CA GLN A 252 -16.33 18.22 0.06
C GLN A 252 -14.79 18.19 0.12
N PHE A 253 -14.14 19.24 -0.36
CA PHE A 253 -12.68 19.32 -0.43
C PHE A 253 -12.21 20.71 -0.06
N ALA A 254 -11.10 20.81 0.69
CA ALA A 254 -10.39 22.07 0.81
C ALA A 254 -9.68 22.41 -0.51
N PHE A 255 -9.19 23.65 -0.62
CA PHE A 255 -8.55 24.17 -1.84
C PHE A 255 -9.39 23.97 -3.13
N ASN A 256 -10.72 23.93 -3.04
CA ASN A 256 -11.62 23.67 -4.18
C ASN A 256 -11.34 22.33 -4.90
N GLY A 257 -10.75 21.34 -4.22
CA GLY A 257 -10.36 20.06 -4.80
C GLY A 257 -9.02 20.07 -5.55
N GLU A 258 -8.21 21.13 -5.42
CA GLU A 258 -6.86 21.16 -5.99
C GLU A 258 -5.90 20.23 -5.25
N PHE A 259 -5.26 19.32 -6.00
CA PHE A 259 -4.15 18.52 -5.50
C PHE A 259 -2.94 19.41 -5.22
N ARG A 260 -2.45 19.36 -3.98
CA ARG A 260 -1.26 20.08 -3.54
C ARG A 260 0.00 19.30 -3.92
N ASN A 261 1.08 20.03 -4.16
CA ASN A 261 2.34 19.45 -4.63
C ASN A 261 3.06 18.63 -3.56
N LYS A 262 4.13 17.95 -3.95
CA LYS A 262 4.97 17.14 -3.07
C LYS A 262 5.53 17.90 -1.87
N ALA A 263 5.93 19.17 -2.05
CA ALA A 263 6.49 19.95 -0.95
C ALA A 263 5.45 20.11 0.18
N PHE A 264 4.24 20.54 -0.18
CA PHE A 264 3.11 20.63 0.76
C PHE A 264 2.71 19.24 1.30
N ALA A 265 2.72 18.20 0.47
CA ALA A 265 2.45 16.84 0.92
C ALA A 265 3.49 16.33 1.93
N LEU A 266 4.76 16.72 1.81
CA LEU A 266 5.81 16.41 2.80
C LEU A 266 5.72 17.27 4.06
N GLU A 267 5.21 18.50 3.97
CA GLU A 267 4.85 19.31 5.13
C GLU A 267 3.65 18.72 5.87
N VAL A 268 2.63 18.24 5.16
CA VAL A 268 1.50 17.50 5.75
C VAL A 268 1.95 16.13 6.27
N VAL A 269 2.85 15.39 5.62
CA VAL A 269 3.43 14.18 6.24
C VAL A 269 4.29 14.52 7.46
N LYS A 270 4.97 15.67 7.51
CA LYS A 270 5.76 16.06 8.69
C LYS A 270 4.89 16.56 9.85
N SER A 271 3.89 17.40 9.55
CA SER A 271 2.91 17.90 10.52
C SER A 271 1.80 16.89 10.80
N THR A 272 1.77 15.79 10.06
CA THR A 272 1.25 14.49 10.48
C THR A 272 2.36 13.47 10.88
N HIS A 273 3.63 13.78 11.27
CA HIS A 273 4.68 12.82 11.76
C HIS A 273 5.17 12.85 13.25
N GLN A 274 4.96 13.88 14.09
CA GLN A 274 5.47 13.96 15.49
C GLN A 274 4.48 13.98 16.73
N CYS A 275 3.17 13.68 16.62
CA CYS A 275 2.11 13.60 17.70
C CYS A 275 1.57 12.17 17.95
N TRP A 276 1.84 11.21 17.10
CA TRP A 276 1.96 9.79 17.45
C TRP A 276 3.12 9.64 18.44
N LYS A 277 4.16 10.47 18.33
CA LYS A 277 5.18 10.60 19.39
C LYS A 277 4.66 11.32 20.62
N ALA A 278 3.51 11.99 20.56
CA ALA A 278 2.81 12.48 21.75
C ALA A 278 1.94 11.36 22.33
N LEU A 279 1.07 10.75 21.52
CA LEU A 279 0.20 9.59 21.79
C LEU A 279 0.96 8.42 22.42
N LEU A 280 1.93 7.85 21.68
CA LEU A 280 2.74 6.70 22.06
C LEU A 280 3.66 6.98 23.25
N MET A 281 3.96 8.26 23.53
CA MET A 281 4.71 8.71 24.72
C MET A 281 3.78 9.28 25.82
N LYS A 282 2.45 9.10 25.67
CA LYS A 282 1.40 9.48 26.63
C LYS A 282 1.38 10.98 27.01
N LYS A 283 1.68 11.85 26.05
CA LYS A 283 1.70 13.32 26.15
C LYS A 283 0.42 14.01 25.64
N CYS A 284 -0.42 13.30 24.89
CA CYS A 284 -1.79 13.70 24.55
C CYS A 284 -2.80 12.61 24.97
N ASN A 285 -4.10 12.91 24.89
CA ASN A 285 -5.14 11.93 25.13
C ASN A 285 -5.43 11.15 23.85
N GLY A 286 -5.04 9.87 23.81
CA GLY A 286 -5.21 9.00 22.63
C GLY A 286 -6.63 8.47 22.39
N GLY A 287 -7.62 8.89 23.18
CA GLY A 287 -9.00 8.43 23.03
C GLY A 287 -9.11 6.91 23.19
N THR A 288 -9.51 6.22 22.12
CA THR A 288 -9.64 4.76 22.06
C THR A 288 -8.45 4.04 21.42
N ILE A 289 -7.44 4.76 20.92
CA ILE A 289 -6.32 4.16 20.17
C ILE A 289 -5.48 3.24 21.06
N ASN A 290 -5.35 1.99 20.63
CA ASN A 290 -4.54 1.00 21.27
C ASN A 290 -3.07 1.16 20.86
N CYS A 291 -2.27 1.68 21.79
CA CYS A 291 -0.86 2.03 21.58
C CYS A 291 0.12 0.85 21.74
N THR A 292 -0.34 -0.40 21.87
CA THR A 292 0.52 -1.56 22.13
C THR A 292 1.48 -1.81 20.97
N ASN A 293 2.77 -1.76 21.29
CA ASN A 293 3.90 -1.89 20.37
C ASN A 293 4.97 -2.83 20.97
N VAL A 294 5.96 -3.23 20.17
CA VAL A 294 6.97 -4.22 20.60
C VAL A 294 8.41 -3.87 20.21
N GLN A 295 8.64 -2.73 19.55
CA GLN A 295 9.95 -2.24 19.14
C GLN A 295 10.28 -0.84 19.68
N VAL A 296 9.30 -0.06 20.16
CA VAL A 296 9.54 1.31 20.68
C VAL A 296 9.84 1.29 22.18
N SER A 297 11.09 1.02 22.53
CA SER A 297 11.53 0.84 23.93
C SER A 297 11.36 2.05 24.86
N GLU A 298 11.17 3.26 24.32
CA GLU A 298 10.85 4.46 25.12
C GLU A 298 9.34 4.61 25.41
N SER A 299 8.48 3.79 24.77
CA SER A 299 7.03 3.86 24.94
C SER A 299 6.58 3.20 26.24
N PRO A 300 5.74 3.85 27.07
CA PRO A 300 5.05 3.20 28.19
C PRO A 300 4.01 2.13 27.77
N PHE A 301 3.84 1.89 26.47
CA PHE A 301 2.96 0.85 25.91
C PHE A 301 3.74 -0.28 25.21
N CYS A 302 5.08 -0.28 25.28
CA CYS A 302 5.90 -1.37 24.75
C CYS A 302 5.69 -2.65 25.58
N CYS A 303 5.35 -3.75 24.91
CA CYS A 303 5.19 -5.08 25.53
C CYS A 303 6.34 -6.02 25.15
N THR A 304 6.33 -7.23 25.69
CA THR A 304 7.25 -8.32 25.31
C THR A 304 6.75 -9.09 24.08
N GLN A 305 7.65 -9.83 23.43
CA GLN A 305 7.27 -10.72 22.32
C GLN A 305 6.40 -11.90 22.78
N GLU A 306 6.50 -12.29 24.04
CA GLU A 306 5.68 -13.31 24.69
C GLU A 306 4.25 -12.81 24.90
N GLU A 307 4.06 -11.57 25.36
CA GLU A 307 2.75 -10.93 25.45
C GLU A 307 2.15 -10.70 24.06
N ALA A 308 2.93 -10.20 23.11
CA ALA A 308 2.50 -10.02 21.72
C ALA A 308 2.05 -11.34 21.08
N ARG A 309 2.78 -12.44 21.32
CA ARG A 309 2.39 -13.80 20.89
C ARG A 309 1.07 -14.24 21.54
N SER A 310 0.94 -14.06 22.85
CA SER A 310 -0.27 -14.41 23.61
C SER A 310 -1.52 -13.68 23.11
N LEU A 311 -1.39 -12.39 22.76
CA LEU A 311 -2.46 -11.60 22.15
C LEU A 311 -2.93 -12.22 20.81
N VAL A 312 -2.00 -12.56 19.90
CA VAL A 312 -2.37 -13.16 18.61
C VAL A 312 -2.91 -14.59 18.76
N GLU A 313 -2.35 -15.38 19.67
CA GLU A 313 -2.80 -16.76 19.93
C GLU A 313 -4.17 -16.83 20.62
N SER A 314 -4.61 -15.75 21.27
CA SER A 314 -5.98 -15.62 21.78
C SER A 314 -7.04 -15.49 20.66
N VAL A 315 -6.64 -15.10 19.44
CA VAL A 315 -7.54 -15.01 18.29
C VAL A 315 -7.62 -16.37 17.59
N SER A 316 -8.82 -16.97 17.60
CA SER A 316 -9.11 -18.26 16.99
C SER A 316 -8.69 -18.33 15.53
N SER A 317 -7.94 -19.35 15.12
CA SER A 317 -7.69 -19.65 13.71
C SER A 317 -8.88 -20.41 13.09
N SER A 318 -9.32 -20.01 11.89
CA SER A 318 -10.19 -20.84 11.04
C SER A 318 -9.38 -21.44 9.89
N PRO A 319 -9.55 -22.74 9.57
CA PRO A 319 -8.97 -23.34 8.37
C PRO A 319 -9.81 -23.10 7.11
N ASN A 320 -11.05 -22.59 7.24
CA ASN A 320 -11.98 -22.45 6.12
C ASN A 320 -11.72 -21.16 5.34
N LYS A 321 -11.73 -21.29 4.00
CA LYS A 321 -11.79 -20.14 3.07
C LYS A 321 -13.05 -20.27 2.21
N GLU A 322 -14.21 -20.02 2.80
CA GLU A 322 -15.45 -19.87 2.00
C GLU A 322 -15.40 -18.56 1.21
N SER A 323 -15.42 -18.69 -0.12
CA SER A 323 -15.39 -17.53 -1.02
C SER A 323 -16.79 -16.95 -1.20
N ASN A 324 -17.16 -16.00 -0.33
CA ASN A 324 -18.35 -15.19 -0.54
C ASN A 324 -18.26 -14.48 -1.90
N LYS A 325 -19.23 -14.75 -2.79
CA LYS A 325 -19.31 -14.12 -4.11
C LYS A 325 -19.95 -12.74 -3.98
N GLU A 326 -19.12 -11.70 -3.95
CA GLU A 326 -19.59 -10.31 -4.06
C GLU A 326 -20.39 -10.09 -5.35
N GLU A 327 -21.68 -9.73 -5.22
CA GLU A 327 -22.48 -9.29 -6.35
C GLU A 327 -21.90 -7.99 -6.94
N GLN A 328 -21.53 -8.03 -8.23
CA GLN A 328 -20.88 -6.90 -8.90
C GLN A 328 -21.91 -5.84 -9.35
N VAL A 329 -22.58 -5.23 -8.38
CA VAL A 329 -23.53 -4.14 -8.59
C VAL A 329 -22.78 -2.89 -9.06
N TRP A 330 -23.38 -2.16 -10.02
CA TRP A 330 -22.86 -0.92 -10.58
C TRP A 330 -23.85 0.22 -10.36
N HIS A 331 -23.38 1.31 -9.76
CA HIS A 331 -24.15 2.51 -9.49
C HIS A 331 -23.87 3.56 -10.57
N PHE A 332 -24.93 4.00 -11.24
CA PHE A 332 -24.89 5.05 -12.27
C PHE A 332 -25.42 6.34 -11.65
N LEU A 333 -24.52 7.12 -11.06
CA LEU A 333 -24.85 8.43 -10.52
C LEU A 333 -24.93 9.43 -11.69
N GLY A 334 -26.11 10.01 -11.89
CA GLY A 334 -26.37 10.97 -12.96
C GLY A 334 -25.67 12.31 -12.76
N LYS A 335 -25.67 13.13 -13.82
CA LYS A 335 -25.40 14.56 -13.79
C LYS A 335 -26.62 15.31 -14.27
#